data_AF-A0AAD5J612-F1
#
_entry.id   AF-A0AAD5J612-F1
#
_cell.length_a   1.000
_cell.length_b   1.000
_cell.length_c   1.000
_cell.angle_alpha   90.00
_cell.angle_beta   90.00
_cell.angle_gamma   90.00
#
_symmetry.space_group_name_H-M   'P 1'
#
loop_
_entity.id
_entity.type
_entity.pdbx_description
1 polymer ?
#
loop_
_entity_poly.entity_id
_entity_poly.type
_entity_poly.pdbx_seq_one_letter_code
_entity_poly.pdbx_strand_id
1 'polypeptide(L)'
;MDINTHEPPFQETYRALFQNSTALKAKDHDQNSSMVDNNKECELPLIDLDRLNFRYLVNDPLNNFQELDKCIEEMAEAASEWGFFQVVNHGIPRKVLDSMRYEEMKMFHQPFCKKSEENFMNLSADSYRWGNPTATCLRQFSWSEAFHIPLTDISRLDVCNNSRSAIGLFVKKAAGLARRIAECLAQNLGVGGLQLMKDGKWHNVKPNPEVLIVNIGDLFQAVSNGVYKSIEHRVVAHPEVERFSMAYFYCPSHEAVIESCSHPAVYRKFSFREYRQQIQMDVRATGDKVGLSRFLLQ
;
A
#
# COMPACT_ATOMS: atom_id res chain seq x y z
N MET A 1 3.83 -2.68 38.22
CA MET A 1 3.46 -1.92 37.01
C MET A 1 3.34 -2.94 35.92
N ASP A 2 2.12 -3.32 35.54
CA ASP A 2 1.93 -4.13 34.35
C ASP A 2 2.42 -3.31 33.16
N ILE A 3 3.60 -3.64 32.65
CA ILE A 3 4.04 -3.16 31.35
C ILE A 3 2.99 -3.71 30.39
N ASN A 4 2.24 -2.83 29.74
CA ASN A 4 1.23 -3.23 28.75
C ASN A 4 1.95 -3.99 27.64
N THR A 5 2.02 -5.33 27.74
CA THR A 5 2.86 -6.17 26.87
C THR A 5 2.35 -6.19 25.44
N HIS A 6 1.15 -5.65 25.18
CA HIS A 6 0.54 -5.57 23.85
C HIS A 6 1.03 -4.38 23.05
N GLU A 7 1.42 -3.29 23.71
CA GLU A 7 1.79 -2.05 23.03
C GLU A 7 3.29 -1.99 22.77
N PRO A 8 3.70 -1.52 21.58
CA PRO A 8 5.09 -1.20 21.31
C PRO A 8 5.63 -0.12 22.25
N PRO A 9 6.94 -0.15 22.58
CA PRO A 9 7.54 0.77 23.54
C PRO A 9 7.75 2.14 22.91
N PHE A 10 6.70 2.95 22.87
CA PHE A 10 6.69 4.26 22.22
C PHE A 10 7.79 5.20 22.76
N GLN A 11 7.86 5.34 24.09
CA GLN A 11 8.80 6.26 24.72
C GLN A 11 10.25 5.85 24.49
N GLU A 12 10.55 4.56 24.45
CA GLU A 12 11.91 4.06 24.19
C GLU A 12 12.29 4.28 22.72
N THR A 13 11.35 4.02 21.81
CA THR A 13 11.57 4.12 20.36
C THR A 13 11.77 5.57 19.91
N TYR A 14 10.96 6.51 20.43
CA TYR A 14 10.90 7.88 19.91
C TYR A 14 11.36 8.96 20.88
N ARG A 15 12.03 8.57 21.99
CA ARG A 15 12.46 9.48 23.05
C ARG A 15 13.14 10.75 22.51
N ALA A 16 14.12 10.56 21.63
CA ALA A 16 14.94 11.64 21.08
C ALA A 16 14.14 12.61 20.22
N LEU A 17 13.13 12.13 19.47
CA LEU A 17 12.30 12.97 18.60
C LEU A 17 11.48 13.97 19.42
N PHE A 18 10.91 13.53 20.53
CA PHE A 18 10.01 14.36 21.33
C PHE A 18 10.72 15.18 22.41
N GLN A 19 11.87 14.72 22.93
CA GLN A 19 12.69 15.50 23.85
C GLN A 19 13.34 16.73 23.18
N ASN A 20 13.77 16.60 21.93
CA ASN A 20 14.32 17.72 21.15
C ASN A 20 13.23 18.72 20.73
N SER A 21 11.97 18.29 20.57
CA SER A 21 10.82 19.17 20.29
C SER A 21 10.45 20.04 21.49
N THR A 22 10.53 19.52 22.71
CA THR A 22 10.27 20.31 23.93
C THR A 22 11.30 21.42 24.16
N ALA A 23 12.55 21.26 23.69
CA ALA A 23 13.55 22.32 23.74
C ALA A 23 13.25 23.49 22.77
N LEU A 24 12.53 23.24 21.68
CA LEU A 24 12.10 24.25 20.71
C LEU A 24 10.79 24.95 21.11
N LYS A 25 9.93 24.29 21.90
CA LYS A 25 8.67 24.87 22.42
C LYS A 25 8.86 26.00 23.44
N ALA A 26 10.09 26.29 23.88
CA ALA A 26 10.38 27.43 24.73
C ALA A 26 10.61 28.76 23.96
N LYS A 27 10.51 28.76 22.61
CA LYS A 27 10.80 29.97 21.81
C LYS A 27 9.80 30.37 20.73
N ASP A 28 8.70 29.64 20.51
CA ASP A 28 7.63 30.10 19.61
C ASP A 28 6.28 30.07 20.33
N HIS A 29 5.97 31.20 20.96
CA HIS A 29 4.58 31.64 21.10
C HIS A 29 4.22 32.30 19.78
N ASP A 30 3.80 31.52 18.78
CA ASP A 30 3.04 32.11 17.70
C ASP A 30 2.01 31.17 17.09
N GLN A 31 0.90 31.80 16.76
CA GLN A 31 -0.39 31.24 16.43
C GLN A 31 -0.37 30.66 15.01
N ASN A 32 -0.68 29.37 14.85
CA ASN A 32 -1.53 28.83 13.77
C ASN A 32 -1.53 27.29 13.81
N SER A 33 -2.31 26.73 14.72
CA SER A 33 -2.92 25.42 14.51
C SER A 33 -4.31 25.66 13.91
N SER A 34 -4.37 26.14 12.67
CA SER A 34 -5.62 26.00 11.91
C SER A 34 -5.79 24.51 11.66
N MET A 35 -6.76 23.89 12.33
CA MET A 35 -7.35 22.65 11.87
C MET A 35 -7.76 22.90 10.42
N VAL A 36 -6.99 22.37 9.47
CA VAL A 36 -7.35 22.48 8.06
C VAL A 36 -8.60 21.62 7.90
N ASP A 37 -9.71 22.30 7.63
CA ASP A 37 -10.98 21.73 7.25
C ASP A 37 -10.81 20.94 5.94
N ASN A 38 -10.39 19.67 6.06
CA ASN A 38 -10.02 18.76 4.96
C ASN A 38 -11.12 17.72 4.69
N ASN A 39 -12.38 18.02 5.00
CA ASN A 39 -13.52 17.11 4.78
C ASN A 39 -13.96 16.99 3.30
N LYS A 40 -13.03 17.18 2.35
CA LYS A 40 -13.31 16.79 0.96
C LYS A 40 -13.05 15.29 0.82
N GLU A 41 -14.13 14.54 0.96
CA GLU A 41 -14.18 13.17 0.48
C GLU A 41 -14.05 13.17 -1.05
N CYS A 42 -13.21 12.29 -1.57
CA CYS A 42 -13.16 12.00 -2.98
C CYS A 42 -13.70 10.60 -3.23
N GLU A 43 -14.54 10.49 -4.24
CA GLU A 43 -15.02 9.21 -4.75
C GLU A 43 -14.10 8.80 -5.89
N LEU A 44 -13.39 7.69 -5.69
CA LEU A 44 -12.51 7.12 -6.70
C LEU A 44 -13.35 6.49 -7.82
N PRO A 45 -12.86 6.48 -9.08
CA PRO A 45 -13.52 5.74 -10.15
C PRO A 45 -13.76 4.28 -9.76
N LEU A 46 -14.95 3.75 -10.05
CA LEU A 46 -15.34 2.38 -9.74
C LEU A 46 -15.34 1.53 -11.02
N ILE A 47 -14.49 0.50 -11.06
CA ILE A 47 -14.32 -0.38 -12.21
C ILE A 47 -14.92 -1.75 -11.91
N ASP A 48 -15.79 -2.24 -12.80
CA ASP A 48 -16.38 -3.58 -12.72
C ASP A 48 -15.56 -4.60 -13.51
N LEU A 49 -14.89 -5.52 -12.80
CA LEU A 49 -14.01 -6.49 -13.44
C LEU A 49 -14.72 -7.66 -14.10
N ASP A 50 -16.03 -7.85 -13.86
CA ASP A 50 -16.75 -8.87 -14.61
C ASP A 50 -16.79 -8.53 -16.11
N ARG A 51 -16.65 -7.24 -16.47
CA ARG A 51 -16.53 -6.76 -17.85
C ARG A 51 -15.22 -7.18 -18.53
N LEU A 52 -14.20 -7.59 -17.77
CA LEU A 52 -12.94 -8.14 -18.29
C LEU A 52 -13.00 -9.66 -18.52
N ASN A 53 -14.10 -10.31 -18.17
CA ASN A 53 -14.18 -11.77 -18.20
C ASN A 53 -14.52 -12.29 -19.60
N PHE A 54 -13.52 -12.86 -20.27
CA PHE A 54 -13.62 -13.49 -21.61
C PHE A 54 -14.73 -14.55 -21.74
N ARG A 55 -15.28 -15.07 -20.64
CA ARG A 55 -16.42 -16.00 -20.67
C ARG A 55 -17.69 -15.39 -21.25
N TYR A 56 -17.87 -14.07 -21.20
CA TYR A 56 -19.04 -13.41 -21.78
C TYR A 56 -19.02 -13.41 -23.32
N LEU A 57 -17.83 -13.39 -23.95
CA LEU A 57 -17.66 -13.34 -25.42
C LEU A 57 -18.33 -14.50 -26.19
N VAL A 58 -18.69 -15.59 -25.51
CA VAL A 58 -19.29 -16.77 -26.14
C VAL A 58 -20.77 -16.55 -26.50
N ASN A 59 -21.48 -15.68 -25.78
CA ASN A 59 -22.93 -15.53 -25.94
C ASN A 59 -23.32 -14.38 -26.89
N ASP A 60 -22.53 -13.30 -26.93
CA ASP A 60 -22.71 -12.16 -27.85
C ASP A 60 -21.36 -11.46 -28.09
N PRO A 61 -20.56 -11.90 -29.08
CA PRO A 61 -19.18 -11.45 -29.21
C PRO A 61 -19.05 -9.94 -29.38
N LEU A 62 -19.89 -9.31 -30.23
CA LEU A 62 -19.72 -7.93 -30.63
C LEU A 62 -19.95 -6.94 -29.47
N ASN A 63 -21.04 -7.12 -28.73
CA ASN A 63 -21.37 -6.28 -27.58
C ASN A 63 -20.36 -6.46 -26.44
N ASN A 64 -19.85 -7.68 -26.26
CA ASN A 64 -18.88 -7.98 -25.20
C ASN A 64 -17.47 -7.44 -25.51
N PHE A 65 -17.06 -7.33 -26.79
CA PHE A 65 -15.83 -6.61 -27.14
C PHE A 65 -15.95 -5.11 -26.83
N GLN A 66 -17.10 -4.50 -27.12
CA GLN A 66 -17.32 -3.08 -26.82
C GLN A 66 -17.31 -2.79 -25.31
N GLU A 67 -17.92 -3.64 -24.49
CA GLU A 67 -17.87 -3.48 -23.04
C GLU A 67 -16.49 -3.73 -22.44
N LEU A 68 -15.71 -4.65 -23.03
CA LEU A 68 -14.31 -4.88 -22.66
C LEU A 68 -13.46 -3.64 -22.97
N ASP A 69 -13.54 -3.11 -24.19
CA ASP A 69 -12.78 -1.93 -24.63
C ASP A 69 -13.12 -0.72 -23.73
N LYS A 70 -14.41 -0.51 -23.47
CA LYS A 70 -14.85 0.56 -22.57
C LYS A 70 -14.33 0.39 -21.14
N CYS A 71 -14.32 -0.83 -20.61
CA CYS A 71 -13.76 -1.10 -19.28
C CYS A 71 -12.26 -0.80 -19.25
N ILE A 72 -11.51 -1.14 -20.31
CA ILE A 72 -10.08 -0.84 -20.42
C ILE A 72 -9.84 0.67 -20.49
N GLU A 73 -10.65 1.40 -21.27
CA GLU A 73 -10.59 2.87 -21.35
C GLU A 73 -10.85 3.52 -19.99
N GLU A 74 -11.88 3.10 -19.26
CA GLU A 74 -12.19 3.61 -17.92
C GLU A 74 -11.04 3.35 -16.93
N MET A 75 -10.40 2.17 -17.00
CA MET A 75 -9.22 1.86 -16.19
C MET A 75 -8.03 2.74 -16.55
N ALA A 76 -7.78 2.96 -17.84
CA ALA A 76 -6.68 3.79 -18.31
C ALA A 76 -6.88 5.26 -17.94
N GLU A 77 -8.10 5.79 -18.04
CA GLU A 77 -8.47 7.12 -17.60
C GLU A 77 -8.28 7.26 -16.09
N ALA A 78 -8.79 6.31 -15.29
CA ALA A 78 -8.62 6.34 -13.85
C ALA A 78 -7.14 6.26 -13.43
N ALA A 79 -6.34 5.41 -14.08
CA ALA A 79 -4.90 5.31 -13.83
C ALA A 79 -4.13 6.60 -14.22
N SER A 80 -4.61 7.34 -15.21
CA SER A 80 -3.98 8.58 -15.70
C SER A 80 -4.39 9.81 -14.86
N GLU A 81 -5.67 9.93 -14.52
CA GLU A 81 -6.25 11.11 -13.87
C GLU A 81 -6.25 11.03 -12.34
N TRP A 82 -6.28 9.81 -11.81
CA TRP A 82 -6.35 9.56 -10.36
C TRP A 82 -5.16 8.78 -9.85
N GLY A 83 -4.54 7.93 -10.67
CA GLY A 83 -3.55 6.96 -10.22
C GLY A 83 -4.11 5.94 -9.21
N PHE A 84 -5.41 5.99 -8.97
CA PHE A 84 -6.16 5.24 -7.97
C PHE A 84 -7.56 4.95 -8.52
N PHE A 85 -8.08 3.76 -8.29
CA PHE A 85 -9.46 3.40 -8.57
C PHE A 85 -9.94 2.28 -7.66
N GLN A 86 -11.25 2.14 -7.55
CA GLN A 86 -11.91 1.05 -6.87
C GLN A 86 -12.29 -0.04 -7.87
N VAL A 87 -12.31 -1.29 -7.43
CA VAL A 87 -12.73 -2.43 -8.27
C VAL A 87 -13.78 -3.27 -7.55
N VAL A 88 -14.81 -3.67 -8.30
CA VAL A 88 -15.88 -4.61 -7.88
C VAL A 88 -15.86 -5.86 -8.72
N ASN A 89 -16.61 -6.87 -8.28
CA ASN A 89 -16.69 -8.17 -8.96
C ASN A 89 -15.31 -8.78 -9.24
N HIS A 90 -14.37 -8.54 -8.33
CA HIS A 90 -12.97 -8.93 -8.47
C HIS A 90 -12.73 -10.44 -8.33
N GLY A 91 -13.78 -11.24 -8.15
CA GLY A 91 -13.72 -12.70 -8.09
C GLY A 91 -13.08 -13.26 -6.82
N ILE A 92 -12.77 -12.43 -5.82
CA ILE A 92 -12.31 -12.90 -4.51
C ILE A 92 -13.53 -13.12 -3.62
N PRO A 93 -13.81 -14.34 -3.17
CA PRO A 93 -14.96 -14.60 -2.32
C PRO A 93 -14.85 -13.82 -1.00
N ARG A 94 -15.94 -13.19 -0.57
CA ARG A 94 -16.00 -12.42 0.68
C ARG A 94 -15.49 -13.20 1.90
N LYS A 95 -15.83 -14.49 2.00
CA LYS A 95 -15.31 -15.37 3.06
C LYS A 95 -13.78 -15.43 3.17
N VAL A 96 -13.06 -15.29 2.05
CA VAL A 96 -11.59 -15.28 2.05
C VAL A 96 -11.09 -13.98 2.65
N LEU A 97 -11.73 -12.88 2.27
CA LEU A 97 -11.41 -11.54 2.75
C LEU A 97 -11.69 -11.40 4.25
N ASP A 98 -12.86 -11.89 4.70
CA ASP A 98 -13.22 -11.90 6.12
C ASP A 98 -12.25 -12.78 6.95
N SER A 99 -11.84 -13.92 6.39
CA SER A 99 -10.86 -14.81 7.03
C SER A 99 -9.47 -14.16 7.13
N MET A 100 -9.02 -13.49 6.06
CA MET A 100 -7.76 -12.75 6.08
C MET A 100 -7.79 -11.61 7.10
N ARG A 101 -8.90 -10.86 7.18
CA ARG A 101 -9.11 -9.84 8.20
C ARG A 101 -9.00 -10.41 9.61
N TYR A 102 -9.67 -11.54 9.86
CA TYR A 102 -9.64 -12.20 11.16
C TYR A 102 -8.21 -12.60 11.56
N GLU A 103 -7.45 -13.20 10.64
CA GLU A 103 -6.07 -13.61 10.90
C GLU A 103 -5.13 -12.40 11.08
N GLU A 104 -5.32 -11.31 10.32
CA GLU A 104 -4.58 -10.04 10.49
C GLU A 104 -4.80 -9.46 11.90
N MET A 105 -6.07 -9.30 12.32
CA MET A 105 -6.40 -8.78 13.64
C MET A 105 -5.82 -9.66 14.75
N LYS A 106 -6.00 -10.99 14.62
CA LYS A 106 -5.45 -11.97 15.56
C LYS A 106 -3.92 -11.90 15.68
N MET A 107 -3.23 -11.65 14.57
CA MET A 107 -1.78 -11.51 14.52
C MET A 107 -1.31 -10.24 15.24
N PHE A 108 -1.93 -9.08 14.94
CA PHE A 108 -1.56 -7.80 15.54
C PHE A 108 -2.00 -7.65 17.00
N HIS A 109 -3.03 -8.36 17.45
CA HIS A 109 -3.44 -8.38 18.85
C HIS A 109 -2.56 -9.28 19.75
N GLN A 110 -1.59 -10.02 19.19
CA GLN A 110 -0.57 -10.70 20.00
C GLN A 110 0.29 -9.68 20.78
N PRO A 111 0.87 -10.06 21.93
CA PRO A 111 1.81 -9.21 22.65
C PRO A 111 2.94 -8.69 21.76
N PHE A 112 3.32 -7.43 21.93
CA PHE A 112 4.41 -6.78 21.21
C PHE A 112 5.69 -7.62 21.25
N CYS A 113 6.08 -8.10 22.44
CA CYS A 113 7.29 -8.89 22.61
C CYS A 113 7.33 -10.13 21.71
N LYS A 114 6.18 -10.79 21.51
CA LYS A 114 6.06 -11.94 20.59
C LYS A 114 6.14 -11.50 19.13
N LYS A 115 5.41 -10.44 18.75
CA LYS A 115 5.39 -9.92 17.37
C LYS A 115 6.79 -9.47 16.90
N SER A 116 7.63 -9.01 17.84
CA SER A 116 9.00 -8.56 17.58
C SER A 116 10.07 -9.67 17.59
N GLU A 117 9.72 -10.92 17.85
CA GLU A 117 10.68 -12.04 17.82
C GLU A 117 11.17 -12.28 16.38
N GLU A 118 12.47 -12.55 16.20
CA GLU A 118 13.11 -12.73 14.89
C GLU A 118 12.51 -13.87 14.05
N ASN A 119 11.84 -14.83 14.70
CA ASN A 119 11.23 -16.00 14.08
C ASN A 119 9.71 -16.09 14.34
N PHE A 120 9.06 -14.98 14.70
CA PHE A 120 7.62 -14.97 14.94
C PHE A 120 6.87 -15.57 13.74
N MET A 121 6.09 -16.63 13.97
CA MET A 121 5.36 -17.36 12.93
C MET A 121 6.25 -17.93 11.79
N ASN A 122 7.53 -18.18 12.03
CA ASN A 122 8.56 -18.55 11.04
C ASN A 122 8.78 -17.52 9.92
N LEU A 123 8.45 -16.25 10.19
CA LEU A 123 8.76 -15.15 9.29
C LEU A 123 10.24 -14.76 9.39
N SER A 124 10.75 -14.09 8.36
CA SER A 124 12.09 -13.51 8.39
C SER A 124 12.17 -12.38 9.43
N ALA A 125 13.32 -12.19 10.06
CA ALA A 125 13.51 -11.18 11.12
C ALA A 125 13.12 -9.75 10.70
N ASP A 126 13.31 -9.41 9.42
CA ASP A 126 12.97 -8.08 8.87
C ASP A 126 11.48 -7.92 8.52
N SER A 127 10.64 -8.90 8.84
CA SER A 127 9.22 -8.88 8.45
C SER A 127 8.41 -7.93 9.32
N TYR A 128 8.71 -7.81 10.62
CA TYR A 128 7.96 -6.94 11.52
C TYR A 128 8.58 -5.54 11.63
N ARG A 129 7.74 -4.50 11.67
CA ARG A 129 8.17 -3.13 11.92
C ARG A 129 7.20 -2.40 12.86
N TRP A 130 7.75 -1.78 13.90
CA TRP A 130 7.08 -0.76 14.68
C TRP A 130 7.46 0.64 14.19
N GLY A 131 6.47 1.35 13.66
CA GLY A 131 6.56 2.69 13.10
C GLY A 131 7.70 2.89 12.09
N ASN A 132 8.51 3.92 12.31
CA ASN A 132 9.71 4.21 11.50
C ASN A 132 10.93 4.29 12.43
N PRO A 133 11.69 3.19 12.61
CA PRO A 133 12.82 3.16 13.55
C PRO A 133 13.98 4.07 13.14
N THR A 134 14.00 4.53 11.89
CA THR A 134 15.03 5.45 11.35
C THR A 134 14.56 6.90 11.28
N ALA A 135 13.42 7.25 11.90
CA ALA A 135 12.91 8.61 11.88
C ALA A 135 13.87 9.58 12.59
N THR A 136 14.21 10.68 11.91
CA THR A 136 15.08 11.76 12.43
C THR A 136 14.30 13.02 12.78
N CYS A 137 13.06 13.14 12.32
CA CYS A 137 12.18 14.26 12.62
C CYS A 137 10.71 13.84 12.76
N LEU A 138 9.88 14.72 13.31
CA LEU A 138 8.45 14.45 13.54
C LEU A 138 7.65 14.18 12.27
N ARG A 139 8.10 14.67 11.10
CA ARG A 139 7.43 14.38 9.82
C ARG A 139 7.57 12.91 9.38
N GLN A 140 8.61 12.23 9.86
CA GLN A 140 8.92 10.84 9.53
C GLN A 140 8.31 9.85 10.53
N PHE A 141 7.61 10.37 11.53
CA PHE A 141 6.93 9.58 12.53
C PHE A 141 5.80 8.76 11.90
N SER A 142 5.70 7.48 12.29
CA SER A 142 4.63 6.59 11.86
C SER A 142 4.05 5.87 13.07
N TRP A 143 2.77 6.15 13.38
CA TRP A 143 2.03 5.45 14.43
C TRP A 143 1.34 4.22 13.83
N SER A 144 2.12 3.17 13.59
CA SER A 144 1.64 1.97 12.91
C SER A 144 2.56 0.79 13.19
N GLU A 145 2.00 -0.41 13.32
CA GLU A 145 2.75 -1.64 13.12
C GLU A 145 2.60 -2.13 11.68
N ALA A 146 3.58 -2.87 11.16
CA ALA A 146 3.51 -3.47 9.84
C ALA A 146 4.22 -4.82 9.79
N PHE A 147 3.62 -5.79 9.09
CA PHE A 147 4.29 -7.01 8.66
C PHE A 147 4.52 -7.00 7.15
N HIS A 148 5.77 -6.94 6.72
CA HIS A 148 6.20 -7.13 5.34
C HIS A 148 6.54 -8.60 5.12
N ILE A 149 5.64 -9.35 4.48
CA ILE A 149 5.79 -10.80 4.27
C ILE A 149 6.11 -11.06 2.79
N PRO A 150 7.35 -11.41 2.43
CA PRO A 150 7.69 -11.83 1.08
C PRO A 150 6.91 -13.09 0.67
N LEU A 151 6.54 -13.22 -0.59
CA LEU A 151 5.84 -14.43 -1.08
C LEU A 151 6.64 -15.73 -0.85
N THR A 152 7.97 -15.65 -0.80
CA THR A 152 8.86 -16.78 -0.47
C THR A 152 8.62 -17.33 0.93
N ASP A 153 8.26 -16.46 1.87
CA ASP A 153 8.16 -16.76 3.29
C ASP A 153 6.80 -17.38 3.63
N ILE A 154 5.81 -17.20 2.76
CA ILE A 154 4.47 -17.78 2.95
C ILE A 154 4.52 -19.31 2.99
N SER A 155 5.47 -19.92 2.28
CA SER A 155 5.68 -21.37 2.33
C SER A 155 6.18 -21.87 3.71
N ARG A 156 6.79 -20.99 4.50
CA ARG A 156 7.46 -21.27 5.78
C ARG A 156 6.58 -21.03 7.01
N LEU A 157 5.47 -20.31 6.85
CA LEU A 157 4.50 -20.04 7.91
C LEU A 157 4.07 -21.32 8.65
N ASP A 158 4.04 -21.24 9.97
CA ASP A 158 3.86 -22.39 10.84
C ASP A 158 2.53 -23.13 10.62
N VAL A 159 2.59 -24.46 10.57
CA VAL A 159 1.52 -25.37 10.10
C VAL A 159 0.44 -25.62 11.15
N CYS A 160 0.63 -25.15 12.38
CA CYS A 160 -0.15 -25.63 13.52
C CYS A 160 -1.51 -24.94 13.72
N ASN A 161 -1.94 -24.07 12.81
CA ASN A 161 -3.30 -23.53 12.78
C ASN A 161 -3.70 -23.29 11.32
N ASN A 162 -5.00 -23.32 11.01
CA ASN A 162 -5.61 -23.22 9.67
C ASN A 162 -5.08 -22.09 8.73
N SER A 163 -4.26 -21.16 9.23
CA SER A 163 -3.59 -20.03 8.57
C SER A 163 -2.68 -20.43 7.39
N ARG A 164 -1.97 -21.59 7.42
CA ARG A 164 -1.13 -22.03 6.28
C ARG A 164 -1.95 -22.40 5.04
N SER A 165 -3.14 -22.94 5.25
CA SER A 165 -4.08 -23.25 4.17
C SER A 165 -4.72 -21.98 3.61
N ALA A 166 -5.06 -21.01 4.46
CA ALA A 166 -5.68 -19.75 4.04
C ALA A 166 -4.70 -18.84 3.30
N ILE A 167 -3.47 -18.68 3.80
CA ILE A 167 -2.43 -17.85 3.19
C ILE A 167 -1.81 -18.57 1.98
N GLY A 168 -1.61 -19.89 2.04
CA GLY A 168 -1.16 -20.68 0.88
C GLY A 168 -2.21 -20.75 -0.23
N LEU A 169 -3.51 -20.87 0.10
CA LEU A 169 -4.60 -20.78 -0.87
C LEU A 169 -4.77 -19.34 -1.37
N PHE A 170 -4.62 -18.33 -0.49
CA PHE A 170 -4.57 -16.93 -0.88
C PHE A 170 -3.39 -16.69 -1.82
N VAL A 171 -2.19 -17.22 -1.59
CA VAL A 171 -1.03 -17.08 -2.49
C VAL A 171 -1.16 -17.88 -3.76
N LYS A 172 -1.67 -19.11 -3.71
CA LYS A 172 -1.82 -19.94 -4.92
C LYS A 172 -2.96 -19.42 -5.79
N LYS A 173 -4.03 -18.92 -5.18
CA LYS A 173 -5.06 -18.14 -5.86
C LYS A 173 -4.49 -16.79 -6.29
N ALA A 174 -3.79 -16.04 -5.44
CA ALA A 174 -3.05 -14.80 -5.70
C ALA A 174 -1.89 -14.95 -6.67
N ALA A 175 -1.42 -16.13 -7.04
CA ALA A 175 -0.45 -16.31 -8.12
C ALA A 175 -1.17 -16.45 -9.46
N GLY A 176 -2.28 -17.21 -9.49
CA GLY A 176 -3.20 -17.23 -10.65
C GLY A 176 -4.00 -15.93 -10.82
N LEU A 177 -4.14 -15.19 -9.73
CA LEU A 177 -4.88 -13.96 -9.59
C LEU A 177 -3.93 -12.76 -9.64
N ALA A 178 -2.66 -12.78 -9.20
CA ALA A 178 -1.68 -11.68 -9.42
C ALA A 178 -1.29 -11.50 -10.88
N ARG A 179 -1.54 -12.47 -11.75
CA ARG A 179 -1.50 -12.24 -13.21
C ARG A 179 -2.74 -11.47 -13.71
N ARG A 180 -3.90 -11.65 -13.07
CA ARG A 180 -5.17 -10.94 -13.35
C ARG A 180 -5.40 -9.71 -12.46
N ILE A 181 -4.51 -9.51 -11.49
CA ILE A 181 -4.55 -8.54 -10.43
C ILE A 181 -3.20 -7.77 -10.30
N ALA A 182 -2.22 -8.06 -11.15
CA ALA A 182 -1.37 -6.99 -11.69
C ALA A 182 -2.23 -5.83 -12.26
N GLU A 183 -3.51 -6.12 -12.51
CA GLU A 183 -4.59 -5.19 -12.80
C GLU A 183 -5.51 -4.78 -11.61
N CYS A 184 -5.50 -5.32 -10.36
CA CYS A 184 -6.68 -5.23 -9.42
C CYS A 184 -6.65 -5.46 -7.84
N LEU A 185 -5.56 -5.34 -7.04
CA LEU A 185 -5.54 -5.68 -5.55
C LEU A 185 -5.42 -4.36 -4.76
N ALA A 186 -6.08 -4.04 -3.63
CA ALA A 186 -6.38 -4.77 -2.39
C ALA A 186 -7.48 -4.08 -1.50
N GLN A 187 -7.92 -4.70 -0.40
CA GLN A 187 -9.05 -4.26 0.45
C GLN A 187 -8.80 -3.09 1.42
N ASN A 188 -9.90 -2.42 1.83
CA ASN A 188 -10.01 -1.50 2.97
C ASN A 188 -11.11 -1.99 3.96
N LEU A 189 -10.89 -1.80 5.27
CA LEU A 189 -11.72 -2.35 6.34
C LEU A 189 -12.52 -1.26 7.07
N GLY A 190 -13.53 -0.68 6.42
CA GLY A 190 -14.61 0.09 7.06
C GLY A 190 -14.24 1.35 7.87
N VAL A 191 -12.95 1.63 8.03
CA VAL A 191 -12.40 2.77 8.78
C VAL A 191 -11.63 3.65 7.80
N GLY A 192 -11.98 4.94 7.78
CA GLY A 192 -11.33 5.97 6.97
C GLY A 192 -9.87 6.17 7.32
N GLY A 193 -9.22 7.12 6.65
CA GLY A 193 -7.86 7.54 6.97
C GLY A 193 -6.89 7.46 5.81
N LEU A 194 -7.19 6.69 4.75
CA LEU A 194 -6.43 6.78 3.50
C LEU A 194 -6.70 8.14 2.85
N GLN A 195 -5.63 8.87 2.56
CA GLN A 195 -5.65 10.15 1.87
C GLN A 195 -4.76 10.11 0.63
N LEU A 196 -5.21 10.76 -0.44
CA LEU A 196 -4.46 10.94 -1.68
C LEU A 196 -4.15 12.42 -1.91
N MET A 197 -2.97 12.71 -2.45
CA MET A 197 -2.59 14.06 -2.87
C MET A 197 -3.06 14.29 -4.31
N LYS A 198 -4.02 15.19 -4.50
CA LYS A 198 -4.50 15.59 -5.82
C LYS A 198 -4.71 17.11 -5.87
N ASP A 199 -4.22 17.73 -6.93
CA ASP A 199 -4.26 19.19 -7.14
C ASP A 199 -3.67 19.99 -5.97
N GLY A 200 -2.59 19.47 -5.38
CA GLY A 200 -1.90 20.07 -4.24
C GLY A 200 -2.67 19.99 -2.91
N LYS A 201 -3.72 19.16 -2.84
CA LYS A 201 -4.56 18.98 -1.64
C LYS A 201 -4.70 17.51 -1.28
N TRP A 202 -4.79 17.24 0.02
CA TRP A 202 -5.10 15.91 0.53
C TRP A 202 -6.61 15.68 0.49
N HIS A 203 -7.04 14.58 -0.12
CA HIS A 203 -8.45 14.16 -0.17
C HIS A 203 -8.63 12.84 0.54
N ASN A 204 -9.71 12.70 1.31
CA ASN A 204 -10.04 11.44 2.00
C ASN A 204 -10.64 10.45 1.00
N VAL A 205 -10.18 9.20 1.03
CA VAL A 205 -10.81 8.11 0.28
C VAL A 205 -11.90 7.50 1.14
N LYS A 206 -13.14 7.50 0.63
CA LYS A 206 -14.28 6.91 1.32
C LYS A 206 -14.10 5.39 1.45
N PRO A 207 -14.21 4.82 2.68
CA PRO A 207 -14.17 3.38 2.87
C PRO A 207 -15.34 2.70 2.18
N ASN A 208 -15.06 1.63 1.45
CA ASN A 208 -16.08 0.75 0.90
C ASN A 208 -15.63 -0.71 1.12
N PRO A 209 -16.37 -1.52 1.91
CA PRO A 209 -15.96 -2.87 2.26
C PRO A 209 -16.15 -3.89 1.13
N GLU A 210 -16.91 -3.54 0.09
CA GLU A 210 -17.22 -4.41 -1.05
C GLU A 210 -16.24 -4.26 -2.21
N VAL A 211 -15.27 -3.33 -2.10
CA VAL A 211 -14.34 -2.99 -3.20
C VAL A 211 -12.90 -3.20 -2.78
N LEU A 212 -12.03 -3.35 -3.78
CA LEU A 212 -10.59 -3.20 -3.61
C LEU A 212 -10.16 -1.84 -4.15
N ILE A 213 -9.18 -1.21 -3.52
CA ILE A 213 -8.51 -0.01 -4.03
C ILE A 213 -7.24 -0.47 -4.75
N VAL A 214 -7.09 -0.04 -5.99
CA VAL A 214 -5.92 -0.25 -6.83
C VAL A 214 -5.22 1.07 -7.00
N ASN A 215 -3.89 1.07 -6.92
CA ASN A 215 -3.10 2.26 -7.21
C ASN A 215 -1.92 1.95 -8.11
N ILE A 216 -1.55 2.95 -8.90
CA ILE A 216 -0.40 2.89 -9.77
C ILE A 216 0.85 3.18 -8.95
N GLY A 217 1.91 2.39 -9.19
CA GLY A 217 3.22 2.59 -8.57
C GLY A 217 4.25 3.16 -9.54
N ASP A 218 5.35 3.65 -8.99
CA ASP A 218 6.44 4.32 -9.73
C ASP A 218 6.92 3.54 -10.96
N LEU A 219 7.07 2.22 -10.86
CA LEU A 219 7.56 1.42 -11.98
C LEU A 219 6.61 1.47 -13.18
N PHE A 220 5.29 1.44 -12.93
CA PHE A 220 4.29 1.45 -13.99
C PHE A 220 4.12 2.86 -14.58
N GLN A 221 4.28 3.91 -13.76
CA GLN A 221 4.43 5.28 -14.27
C GLN A 221 5.65 5.40 -15.20
N ALA A 222 6.80 4.81 -14.82
CA ALA A 222 8.00 4.87 -15.64
C ALA A 222 7.84 4.14 -16.99
N VAL A 223 7.29 2.92 -16.98
CA VAL A 223 7.02 2.14 -18.21
C VAL A 223 6.01 2.84 -19.12
N SER A 224 4.97 3.45 -18.56
CA SER A 224 3.97 4.22 -19.31
C SER A 224 4.45 5.61 -19.73
N ASN A 225 5.73 5.94 -19.54
CA ASN A 225 6.31 7.25 -19.85
C ASN A 225 5.60 8.43 -19.19
N GLY A 226 5.03 8.23 -18.00
CA GLY A 226 4.28 9.24 -17.29
C GLY A 226 2.82 9.38 -17.69
N VAL A 227 2.27 8.51 -18.54
CA VAL A 227 0.82 8.51 -18.84
C VAL A 227 0.04 8.16 -17.56
N TYR A 228 0.37 7.04 -16.92
CA TYR A 228 -0.24 6.66 -15.64
C TYR A 228 0.51 7.26 -14.46
N LYS A 229 -0.21 7.63 -13.41
CA LYS A 229 0.34 8.45 -12.31
C LYS A 229 0.46 7.66 -11.01
N SER A 230 1.66 7.58 -10.49
CA SER A 230 1.95 7.16 -9.12
C SER A 230 1.68 8.34 -8.18
N ILE A 231 0.54 8.28 -7.47
CA ILE A 231 0.08 9.37 -6.62
C ILE A 231 0.56 9.19 -5.19
N GLU A 232 1.05 10.29 -4.61
CA GLU A 232 1.41 10.36 -3.20
C GLU A 232 0.17 10.13 -2.33
N HIS A 233 0.29 9.23 -1.37
CA HIS A 233 -0.80 8.84 -0.49
C HIS A 233 -0.27 8.65 0.93
N ARG A 234 -1.13 8.85 1.91
CA ARG A 234 -0.82 8.66 3.33
C ARG A 234 -1.99 8.04 4.07
N VAL A 235 -1.72 7.57 5.28
CA VAL A 235 -2.76 7.12 6.21
C VAL A 235 -2.72 8.01 7.46
N VAL A 236 -3.87 8.53 7.86
CA VAL A 236 -4.06 9.28 9.09
C VAL A 236 -4.75 8.38 10.11
N ALA A 237 -4.16 8.25 11.29
CA ALA A 237 -4.74 7.48 12.38
C ALA A 237 -5.97 8.18 12.96
N HIS A 238 -7.00 7.41 13.30
CA HIS A 238 -8.14 7.91 14.07
C HIS A 238 -7.82 7.84 15.56
N PRO A 239 -8.17 8.86 16.38
CA PRO A 239 -7.84 8.86 17.81
C PRO A 239 -8.54 7.77 18.62
N GLU A 240 -9.70 7.30 18.15
CA GLU A 240 -10.57 6.40 18.92
C GLU A 240 -10.68 4.97 18.36
N VAL A 241 -10.30 4.75 17.10
CA VAL A 241 -10.49 3.45 16.45
C VAL A 241 -9.21 2.96 15.81
N GLU A 242 -8.87 1.70 16.08
CA GLU A 242 -7.81 0.99 15.37
C GLU A 242 -8.20 0.74 13.91
N ARG A 243 -7.20 0.80 13.02
CA ARG A 243 -7.38 0.56 11.60
C ARG A 243 -6.42 -0.52 11.13
N PHE A 244 -6.97 -1.53 10.46
CA PHE A 244 -6.23 -2.60 9.80
C PHE A 244 -6.34 -2.45 8.29
N SER A 245 -5.29 -2.84 7.58
CA SER A 245 -5.29 -2.86 6.12
C SER A 245 -4.17 -3.72 5.59
N MET A 246 -4.47 -4.44 4.52
CA MET A 246 -3.51 -5.28 3.82
C MET A 246 -3.21 -4.68 2.45
N ALA A 247 -1.94 -4.38 2.20
CA ALA A 247 -1.45 -3.96 0.90
C ALA A 247 -0.71 -5.11 0.22
N TYR A 248 -1.00 -5.32 -1.07
CA TYR A 248 -0.25 -6.25 -1.91
C TYR A 248 0.48 -5.47 -2.99
N PHE A 249 1.77 -5.77 -3.16
CA PHE A 249 2.61 -5.12 -4.17
C PHE A 249 2.94 -6.12 -5.28
N TYR A 250 2.44 -5.86 -6.48
CA TYR A 250 2.86 -6.57 -7.68
C TYR A 250 4.14 -5.92 -8.22
N CYS A 251 5.27 -6.58 -8.02
CA CYS A 251 6.57 -6.07 -8.47
C CYS A 251 7.23 -7.08 -9.42
N PRO A 252 7.99 -6.61 -10.41
CA PRO A 252 8.76 -7.49 -11.28
C PRO A 252 9.95 -8.10 -10.52
N SER A 253 10.69 -8.98 -11.18
CA SER A 253 11.95 -9.49 -10.63
C SER A 253 12.96 -8.36 -10.43
N HIS A 254 13.91 -8.53 -9.51
CA HIS A 254 14.95 -7.53 -9.25
C HIS A 254 15.78 -7.18 -10.50
N GLU A 255 15.98 -8.13 -11.41
CA GLU A 255 16.74 -7.93 -12.65
C GLU A 255 15.92 -7.33 -13.80
N ALA A 256 14.61 -7.15 -13.62
CA ALA A 256 13.77 -6.58 -14.66
C ALA A 256 14.20 -5.14 -14.95
N VAL A 257 14.48 -4.88 -16.23
CA VAL A 257 14.78 -3.54 -16.75
C VAL A 257 13.48 -2.78 -16.94
N ILE A 258 13.44 -1.57 -16.40
CA ILE A 258 12.33 -0.63 -16.49
C ILE A 258 12.69 0.37 -17.58
N GLU A 259 11.91 0.36 -18.65
CA GLU A 259 12.03 1.29 -19.78
C GLU A 259 10.67 1.51 -20.45
N SER A 260 10.51 2.68 -21.07
CA SER A 260 9.35 3.01 -21.89
C SER A 260 9.68 2.75 -23.36
N CYS A 261 8.70 2.23 -24.11
CA CYS A 261 8.76 2.12 -25.57
C CYS A 261 8.40 3.45 -26.28
N SER A 262 7.84 4.42 -25.56
CA SER A 262 7.41 5.73 -26.07
C SER A 262 8.58 6.70 -26.21
N HIS A 263 8.52 7.56 -27.23
CA HIS A 263 9.56 8.55 -27.56
C HIS A 263 8.98 9.98 -27.68
N PRO A 264 9.66 11.02 -27.17
CA PRO A 264 10.88 10.94 -26.37
C PRO A 264 10.64 10.31 -25.00
N ALA A 265 11.62 9.55 -24.51
CA ALA A 265 11.56 8.95 -23.18
C ALA A 265 11.72 10.03 -22.10
N VAL A 266 10.97 9.93 -21.01
CA VAL A 266 11.06 10.81 -19.84
C VAL A 266 12.09 10.31 -18.84
N TYR A 267 12.20 8.98 -18.70
CA TYR A 267 13.06 8.31 -17.73
C TYR A 267 14.21 7.58 -18.43
N ARG A 268 15.38 7.54 -17.78
CA ARG A 268 16.47 6.68 -18.22
C ARG A 268 16.13 5.22 -17.93
N LYS A 269 16.84 4.30 -18.56
CA LYS A 269 16.73 2.87 -18.23
C LYS A 269 17.32 2.61 -16.84
N PHE A 270 16.67 1.76 -16.05
CA PHE A 270 17.15 1.29 -14.74
C PHE A 270 16.56 -0.09 -14.41
N SER A 271 17.17 -0.83 -13.49
CA SER A 271 16.60 -2.10 -13.01
C SER A 271 15.73 -1.90 -11.77
N PHE A 272 14.81 -2.84 -11.49
CA PHE A 272 14.06 -2.78 -10.23
C PHE A 272 14.97 -2.90 -8.99
N ARG A 273 16.06 -3.67 -9.07
CA ARG A 273 17.12 -3.75 -8.05
C ARG A 273 17.70 -2.37 -7.76
N GLU A 274 18.13 -1.68 -8.81
CA GLU A 274 18.70 -0.34 -8.72
C GLU A 274 17.71 0.65 -8.10
N TYR A 275 16.46 0.64 -8.57
CA TYR A 275 15.40 1.46 -8.00
C TYR A 275 15.26 1.22 -6.49
N ARG A 276 15.15 -0.04 -6.05
CA ARG A 276 15.03 -0.36 -4.61
C ARG A 276 16.24 0.10 -3.79
N GLN A 277 17.45 -0.08 -4.31
CA GLN A 277 18.68 0.37 -3.65
C GLN A 277 18.71 1.89 -3.53
N GLN A 278 18.34 2.61 -4.59
CA GLN A 278 18.27 4.07 -4.58
C GLN A 278 17.27 4.59 -3.55
N ILE A 279 16.06 4.01 -3.50
CA ILE A 279 15.06 4.37 -2.48
C ILE A 279 15.59 4.12 -1.06
N GLN A 280 16.28 3.00 -0.83
CA GLN A 280 16.85 2.72 0.48
C GLN A 280 17.96 3.72 0.85
N MET A 281 18.78 4.16 -0.11
CA MET A 281 19.78 5.19 0.11
C MET A 281 19.13 6.55 0.41
N ASP A 282 18.11 6.95 -0.35
CA ASP A 282 17.38 8.19 -0.13
C ASP A 282 16.72 8.22 1.25
N VAL A 283 15.99 7.17 1.63
CA VAL A 283 15.36 7.06 2.95
C VAL A 283 16.40 7.06 4.07
N ARG A 284 17.58 6.45 3.89
CA ARG A 284 18.64 6.53 4.90
C ARG A 284 19.25 7.93 5.01
N ALA A 285 19.36 8.66 3.90
CA ALA A 285 20.01 9.96 3.86
C ALA A 285 19.08 11.10 4.30
N THR A 286 17.82 11.08 3.88
CA THR A 286 16.86 12.16 4.10
C THR A 286 15.68 11.74 4.97
N GLY A 287 15.43 10.44 5.10
CA GLY A 287 14.23 9.88 5.71
C GLY A 287 13.01 9.89 4.78
N ASP A 288 13.15 10.41 3.56
CA ASP A 288 12.07 10.54 2.59
C ASP A 288 12.33 9.70 1.33
N LYS A 289 11.26 9.15 0.77
CA LYS A 289 11.31 8.47 -0.53
C LYS A 289 11.32 9.52 -1.65
N VAL A 290 12.45 9.70 -2.33
CA VAL A 290 12.56 10.66 -3.45
C VAL A 290 11.90 10.14 -4.74
N GLY A 291 12.00 8.83 -5.03
CA GLY A 291 11.25 8.21 -6.13
C GLY A 291 11.85 8.41 -7.53
N LEU A 292 10.98 8.52 -8.53
CA LEU A 292 11.35 8.54 -9.96
C LEU A 292 12.14 9.76 -10.42
N SER A 293 12.17 10.85 -9.65
CA SER A 293 12.95 12.05 -10.01
C SER A 293 14.46 11.76 -10.11
N ARG A 294 14.96 10.72 -9.43
CA ARG A 294 16.35 10.21 -9.56
C ARG A 294 16.64 9.54 -10.90
N PHE A 295 15.60 9.25 -11.69
CA PHE A 295 15.66 8.44 -12.91
C PHE A 295 15.21 9.22 -14.15
N LEU A 296 15.04 10.54 -14.07
CA LEU A 296 14.77 11.38 -15.24
C LEU A 296 15.97 11.38 -16.19
N LEU A 297 15.71 11.47 -17.49
CA LEU A 297 16.75 11.81 -18.47
C LEU A 297 17.15 13.27 -18.26
N GLN A 298 18.47 13.50 -18.19
CA GLN A 298 19.07 14.84 -18.07
C GLN A 298 19.08 15.56 -19.41
#